data_AF-A0A9P1AS46-F1
#
_entry.id   AF-A0A9P1AS46-F1
#
_cell.length_a   1.000
_cell.length_b   1.000
_cell.length_c   1.000
_cell.angle_alpha   90.00
_cell.angle_beta   90.00
_cell.angle_gamma   90.00
#
_symmetry.space_group_name_H-M   'P 1'
#
loop_
_entity.id
_entity.type
_entity.pdbx_description
1 polymer ?
#
loop_
_entity_poly.entity_id
_entity_poly.type
_entity_poly.pdbx_seq_one_letter_code
_entity_poly.pdbx_strand_id
1 'polypeptide(L)'
;MMSLKVLSTWSLFSLFIVGSATKTVCNGTELSVRSDLELGLLTEKPCTHVYGDIVIANLVNAKRMPSYWTITELYGSLIIENTTDLADSVNLQNLRVILANVRPAIVLRNNKNLKLAIGARLNRVSTQANICYWFTNNWPAYMTESQHYTLHKAAIDKRPIFFTQNHFLTGTCPEMSYKFWTISFASMCFVASLLLIGVSCYGRPQGRKIKVS
;
A
#
# COMPACT_ATOMS: atom_id res chain seq x y z
N MET A 1 22.26 -36.74 23.28
CA MET A 1 22.97 -35.45 23.37
C MET A 1 23.26 -34.98 21.96
N MET A 2 22.35 -34.19 21.39
CA MET A 2 22.48 -33.62 20.05
C MET A 2 23.12 -32.24 20.19
N SER A 3 24.27 -32.06 19.54
CA SER A 3 25.18 -30.94 19.73
C SER A 3 24.50 -29.58 19.45
N LEU A 4 24.43 -28.76 20.51
CA LEU A 4 23.95 -27.37 20.50
C LEU A 4 24.72 -26.46 19.53
N LYS A 5 25.82 -26.94 18.93
CA LYS A 5 26.65 -26.18 17.98
C LYS A 5 26.12 -26.19 16.54
N VAL A 6 25.17 -27.06 16.19
CA VAL A 6 24.66 -27.16 14.81
C VAL A 6 23.49 -26.21 14.54
N LEU A 7 22.76 -25.77 15.59
CA LEU A 7 21.66 -24.81 15.42
C LEU A 7 22.11 -23.36 15.25
N SER A 8 23.31 -22.96 15.70
CA SER A 8 23.75 -21.56 15.61
C SER A 8 24.24 -21.17 14.22
N THR A 9 24.64 -22.13 13.38
CA THR A 9 25.20 -21.86 12.05
C THR A 9 24.13 -21.67 10.97
N TRP A 10 22.90 -22.18 11.18
CA TRP A 10 21.78 -21.96 10.23
C TRP A 10 21.07 -20.61 10.43
N SER A 11 21.20 -20.00 11.60
CA SER A 11 20.63 -18.67 11.90
C SER A 11 21.39 -17.52 11.18
N LEU A 12 22.64 -17.74 10.80
CA LEU A 12 23.46 -16.71 10.13
C LEU A 12 23.23 -16.64 8.61
N PHE A 13 22.69 -17.70 7.99
CA PHE A 13 22.42 -17.72 6.55
C PHE A 13 21.08 -17.08 6.16
N SER A 14 20.15 -16.87 7.11
CA SER A 14 18.89 -16.17 6.84
C SER A 14 19.03 -14.64 6.80
N LEU A 15 20.18 -14.09 7.22
CA LEU A 15 20.45 -12.65 7.21
C LEU A 15 20.98 -12.10 5.87
N PHE A 16 21.39 -12.96 4.93
CA PHE A 16 22.03 -12.54 3.68
C PHE A 16 21.14 -12.59 2.44
N ILE A 17 19.89 -13.03 2.54
CA ILE A 17 18.92 -12.86 1.45
C ILE A 17 18.20 -11.52 1.64
N VAL A 18 18.98 -10.43 1.71
CA VAL A 18 18.44 -9.11 1.37
C VAL A 18 18.33 -9.14 -0.15
N GLY A 19 17.15 -9.56 -0.64
CA GLY A 19 16.80 -9.48 -2.05
C GLY A 19 17.05 -8.05 -2.51
N SER A 20 18.18 -7.84 -3.20
CA SER A 20 18.48 -6.57 -3.85
C SER A 20 17.43 -6.43 -4.93
N ALA A 21 16.37 -5.66 -4.67
CA ALA A 21 15.39 -5.34 -5.67
C ALA A 21 16.14 -4.65 -6.81
N THR A 22 16.29 -5.36 -7.93
CA THR A 22 17.01 -4.86 -9.10
C THR A 22 16.28 -3.63 -9.60
N LYS A 23 17.01 -2.51 -9.67
CA LYS A 23 16.49 -1.26 -10.21
C LYS A 23 16.22 -1.45 -11.69
N THR A 24 14.94 -1.47 -12.05
CA THR A 24 14.44 -1.58 -13.41
C THR A 24 13.72 -0.29 -13.76
N VAL A 25 14.29 0.43 -14.72
CA VAL A 25 13.76 1.70 -15.20
C VAL A 25 12.95 1.44 -16.46
N CYS A 26 11.75 2.01 -16.51
CA CYS A 26 10.84 1.93 -17.65
C CYS A 26 10.29 3.32 -17.97
N ASN A 27 9.82 3.49 -19.21
CA ASN A 27 9.12 4.69 -19.61
C ASN A 27 7.62 4.55 -19.30
N GLY A 28 6.98 5.62 -18.81
CA GLY A 28 5.54 5.64 -18.54
C GLY A 28 4.71 5.29 -19.78
N THR A 29 5.21 5.59 -20.98
CA THR A 29 4.55 5.23 -22.25
C THR A 29 4.51 3.73 -22.50
N GLU A 30 5.48 2.96 -22.02
CA GLU A 30 5.53 1.49 -22.16
C GLU A 30 4.50 0.79 -21.27
N LEU A 31 4.11 1.48 -20.19
CA LEU A 31 3.14 1.00 -19.21
C LEU A 31 1.76 1.62 -19.39
N SER A 32 1.62 2.55 -20.34
CA SER A 32 0.37 3.23 -20.64
C SER A 32 -0.48 2.38 -21.58
N VAL A 33 -1.80 2.44 -21.39
CA VAL A 33 -2.81 1.81 -22.25
C VAL A 33 -3.86 2.85 -22.57
N ARG A 34 -4.11 3.12 -23.84
CA ARG A 34 -5.12 4.12 -24.27
C ARG A 34 -6.33 3.53 -24.98
N SER A 35 -6.29 2.23 -25.28
CA SER A 35 -7.39 1.49 -25.89
C SER A 35 -7.28 0.00 -25.60
N ASP A 36 -8.39 -0.72 -25.73
CA ASP A 36 -8.42 -2.18 -25.53
C ASP A 36 -7.49 -2.94 -26.50
N LEU A 37 -7.19 -2.37 -27.66
CA LEU A 37 -6.27 -2.93 -28.66
C LEU A 37 -4.81 -2.97 -28.18
N GLU A 38 -4.42 -2.02 -27.33
CA GLU A 38 -3.05 -1.89 -26.83
C GLU A 38 -2.75 -2.86 -25.69
N LEU A 39 -3.76 -3.48 -25.08
CA LEU A 39 -3.58 -4.40 -23.94
C LEU A 39 -2.68 -5.58 -24.29
N GLY A 40 -2.75 -6.09 -25.51
CA GLY A 40 -1.92 -7.21 -25.97
C GLY A 40 -0.47 -6.85 -26.29
N LEU A 41 -0.14 -5.55 -26.32
CA LEU A 41 1.19 -5.03 -26.70
C LEU A 41 2.01 -4.59 -25.48
N LEU A 42 1.44 -4.68 -24.28
CA LEU A 42 2.10 -4.29 -23.05
C LEU A 42 3.28 -5.19 -22.73
N THR A 43 4.40 -4.57 -22.35
CA THR A 43 5.56 -5.30 -21.86
C THR A 43 5.30 -5.88 -20.48
N GLU A 44 5.43 -7.19 -20.31
CA GLU A 44 5.34 -7.87 -18.99
C GLU A 44 6.61 -7.67 -18.13
N LYS A 45 7.46 -6.69 -18.45
CA LYS A 45 8.70 -6.43 -17.74
C LYS A 45 8.40 -5.81 -16.36
N PRO A 46 8.94 -6.36 -15.26
CA PRO A 46 8.74 -5.77 -13.93
C PRO A 46 9.52 -4.46 -13.81
N CYS A 47 8.80 -3.35 -13.70
CA CYS A 47 9.36 -2.01 -13.54
C CYS A 47 9.30 -1.58 -12.07
N THR A 48 10.39 -1.02 -11.55
CA THR A 48 10.45 -0.44 -10.20
C THR A 48 10.43 1.08 -10.24
N HIS A 49 11.07 1.68 -11.25
CA HIS A 49 11.11 3.12 -11.45
C HIS A 49 10.51 3.46 -12.82
N VAL A 50 9.58 4.41 -12.84
CA VAL A 50 8.91 4.83 -14.06
C VAL A 50 9.15 6.32 -14.28
N TYR A 51 9.64 6.67 -15.47
CA TYR A 51 9.79 8.06 -15.90
C TYR A 51 8.73 8.40 -16.94
N GLY A 52 7.99 9.49 -16.71
CA GLY A 52 6.86 9.89 -17.52
C GLY A 52 5.52 9.43 -16.94
N ASP A 53 4.44 9.89 -17.57
CA ASP A 53 3.08 9.63 -17.12
C ASP A 53 2.66 8.18 -17.44
N ILE A 54 1.95 7.55 -16.51
CA ILE A 54 1.22 6.31 -16.76
C ILE A 54 -0.22 6.68 -17.07
N VAL A 55 -0.66 6.40 -18.29
CA VAL A 55 -2.01 6.72 -18.77
C VAL A 55 -2.79 5.42 -19.00
N ILE A 56 -3.93 5.27 -18.34
CA ILE A 56 -4.88 4.16 -18.51
C ILE A 56 -6.20 4.77 -18.98
N ALA A 57 -6.49 4.68 -20.27
CA ALA A 57 -7.60 5.38 -20.89
C ALA A 57 -8.45 4.53 -21.82
N ASN A 58 -9.73 4.88 -21.93
CA ASN A 58 -10.70 4.33 -22.90
C ASN A 58 -10.76 2.79 -22.92
N LEU A 59 -10.77 2.18 -21.74
CA LEU A 59 -10.88 0.74 -21.59
C LEU A 59 -12.31 0.33 -21.29
N VAL A 60 -12.78 -0.75 -21.93
CA VAL A 60 -14.14 -1.26 -21.73
C VAL A 60 -14.08 -2.76 -21.46
N ASN A 61 -14.45 -3.16 -20.23
CA ASN A 61 -14.42 -4.57 -19.79
C ASN A 61 -13.03 -5.24 -19.94
N ALA A 62 -11.96 -4.50 -19.70
CA ALA A 62 -10.60 -5.01 -19.81
C ALA A 62 -10.37 -6.14 -18.78
N LYS A 63 -10.07 -7.35 -19.29
CA LYS A 63 -9.95 -8.59 -18.50
C LYS A 63 -8.61 -8.77 -17.80
N ARG A 64 -7.54 -8.13 -18.30
CA ARG A 64 -6.18 -8.29 -17.78
C ARG A 64 -5.46 -6.96 -17.82
N MET A 65 -5.04 -6.48 -16.65
CA MET A 65 -4.19 -5.30 -16.52
C MET A 65 -2.71 -5.70 -16.40
N PRO A 66 -1.78 -4.85 -16.87
CA PRO A 66 -0.38 -5.04 -16.55
C PRO A 66 -0.17 -4.91 -15.03
N SER A 67 0.75 -5.71 -14.50
CA SER A 67 1.03 -5.71 -13.07
C SER A 67 1.86 -4.49 -12.69
N TYR A 68 1.21 -3.48 -12.12
CA TYR A 68 1.87 -2.30 -11.55
C TYR A 68 2.45 -2.56 -10.14
N TRP A 69 2.38 -3.80 -9.65
CA TRP A 69 2.73 -4.17 -8.28
C TRP A 69 4.18 -3.86 -7.93
N THR A 70 5.11 -3.97 -8.89
CA THR A 70 6.55 -3.80 -8.63
C THR A 70 6.99 -2.34 -8.60
N ILE A 71 6.14 -1.40 -9.03
CA ILE A 71 6.50 0.01 -9.14
C ILE A 71 6.64 0.60 -7.74
N THR A 72 7.80 1.18 -7.47
CA THR A 72 8.12 1.86 -6.21
C THR A 72 8.15 3.36 -6.37
N GLU A 73 8.58 3.86 -7.52
CA GLU A 73 8.72 5.30 -7.79
C GLU A 73 8.17 5.66 -9.16
N LEU A 74 7.32 6.69 -9.18
CA LEU A 74 6.76 7.28 -10.38
C LEU A 74 7.23 8.73 -10.53
N TYR A 75 8.02 9.01 -11.55
CA TYR A 75 8.47 10.35 -11.94
C TYR A 75 7.57 10.88 -13.07
N GLY A 76 6.31 11.11 -12.71
CA GLY A 76 5.25 11.53 -13.61
C GLY A 76 3.90 11.50 -12.91
N SER A 77 2.84 11.61 -13.68
CA SER A 77 1.45 11.52 -13.20
C SER A 77 0.85 10.14 -13.47
N LEU A 78 -0.01 9.68 -12.57
CA LEU A 78 -0.91 8.56 -12.83
C LEU A 78 -2.25 9.11 -13.32
N ILE A 79 -2.64 8.75 -14.54
CA ILE A 79 -3.84 9.25 -15.21
C ILE A 79 -4.72 8.06 -15.58
N ILE A 80 -5.93 8.00 -15.03
CA ILE A 80 -6.92 6.98 -15.36
C ILE A 80 -8.19 7.68 -15.82
N GLU A 81 -8.58 7.48 -17.07
CA GLU A 81 -9.73 8.18 -17.64
C GLU A 81 -10.61 7.38 -18.59
N ASN A 82 -11.91 7.65 -18.56
CA ASN A 82 -12.89 7.03 -19.48
C ASN A 82 -12.83 5.49 -19.47
N THR A 83 -12.54 4.87 -18.33
CA THR A 83 -12.50 3.40 -18.22
C THR A 83 -13.79 2.85 -17.61
N THR A 84 -14.27 1.72 -18.10
CA THR A 84 -15.48 1.06 -17.59
C THR A 84 -15.24 -0.41 -17.28
N ASP A 85 -15.65 -0.83 -16.10
CA ASP A 85 -15.69 -2.24 -15.69
C ASP A 85 -14.34 -2.97 -15.84
N LEU A 86 -13.26 -2.32 -15.38
CA LEU A 86 -11.95 -2.96 -15.24
C LEU A 86 -12.06 -4.20 -14.35
N ALA A 87 -11.84 -5.38 -14.92
CA ALA A 87 -11.97 -6.64 -14.21
C ALA A 87 -10.92 -6.74 -13.08
N ASP A 88 -9.68 -6.41 -13.42
CA ASP A 88 -8.55 -6.33 -12.50
C ASP A 88 -8.44 -4.94 -11.87
N SER A 89 -7.99 -4.88 -10.62
CA SER A 89 -7.68 -3.62 -9.97
C SER A 89 -6.35 -3.06 -10.47
N VAL A 90 -6.30 -1.74 -10.68
CA VAL A 90 -5.03 -1.03 -10.89
C VAL A 90 -4.31 -1.01 -9.54
N ASN A 91 -3.28 -1.85 -9.40
CA ASN A 91 -2.68 -2.16 -8.10
C ASN A 91 -1.24 -1.65 -8.00
N LEU A 92 -1.04 -0.61 -7.20
CA LEU A 92 0.22 0.09 -6.94
C LEU A 92 0.62 -0.06 -5.47
N GLN A 93 0.56 -1.29 -4.94
CA GLN A 93 0.79 -1.56 -3.51
C GLN A 93 2.19 -1.23 -2.99
N ASN A 94 3.21 -1.30 -3.86
CA ASN A 94 4.59 -0.96 -3.48
C ASN A 94 4.98 0.48 -3.80
N LEU A 95 4.08 1.28 -4.36
CA LEU A 95 4.36 2.66 -4.70
C LEU A 95 4.66 3.45 -3.43
N ARG A 96 5.81 4.11 -3.43
CA ARG A 96 6.30 4.93 -2.32
C ARG A 96 6.28 6.40 -2.69
N VAL A 97 6.70 6.70 -3.92
CA VAL A 97 6.97 8.07 -4.36
C VAL A 97 6.23 8.37 -5.66
N ILE A 98 5.57 9.53 -5.73
CA ILE A 98 5.08 10.15 -6.96
C ILE A 98 5.66 11.56 -7.06
N LEU A 99 6.42 11.83 -8.12
CA LEU A 99 6.96 13.15 -8.44
C LEU A 99 6.44 13.56 -9.82
N ALA A 100 5.30 14.22 -9.82
CA ALA A 100 4.75 14.81 -11.04
C ALA A 100 5.35 16.19 -11.28
N ASN A 101 5.47 16.59 -12.55
CA ASN A 101 5.89 17.94 -12.90
C ASN A 101 4.67 18.83 -13.10
N VAL A 102 4.15 18.89 -14.33
CA VAL A 102 3.17 19.91 -14.76
C VAL A 102 1.72 19.54 -14.40
N ARG A 103 1.45 18.25 -14.14
CA ARG A 103 0.10 17.71 -13.95
C ARG A 103 -0.13 17.29 -12.49
N PRO A 104 -1.39 17.19 -12.04
CA PRO A 104 -1.69 16.58 -10.75
C PRO A 104 -1.04 15.20 -10.64
N ALA A 105 -0.60 14.82 -9.44
CA ALA A 105 0.06 13.54 -9.21
C ALA A 105 -0.82 12.35 -9.59
N ILE A 106 -2.13 12.47 -9.30
CA ILE A 106 -3.12 11.46 -9.64
C ILE A 106 -4.34 12.14 -10.25
N VAL A 107 -4.76 11.66 -11.42
CA VAL A 107 -5.94 12.10 -12.14
C VAL A 107 -6.86 10.90 -12.37
N LEU A 108 -8.05 10.92 -11.79
CA LEU A 108 -9.11 9.93 -12.03
C LEU A 108 -10.33 10.65 -12.59
N ARG A 109 -10.69 10.37 -13.85
CA ARG A 109 -11.79 11.06 -14.52
C ARG A 109 -12.72 10.11 -15.29
N ASN A 110 -14.03 10.31 -15.18
CA ASN A 110 -15.02 9.61 -16.03
C ASN A 110 -14.91 8.07 -15.97
N ASN A 111 -14.52 7.48 -14.83
CA ASN A 111 -14.37 6.03 -14.73
C ASN A 111 -15.61 5.38 -14.12
N LYS A 112 -15.98 4.18 -14.61
CA LYS A 112 -17.06 3.35 -14.08
C LYS A 112 -16.52 2.06 -13.47
N ASN A 113 -16.91 1.75 -12.23
CA ASN A 113 -16.50 0.60 -11.44
C ASN A 113 -14.97 0.45 -11.32
N LEU A 114 -14.25 1.58 -11.24
CA LEU A 114 -12.81 1.59 -11.08
C LEU A 114 -12.40 1.04 -9.70
N LYS A 115 -11.53 0.02 -9.71
CA LYS A 115 -10.89 -0.52 -8.51
C LYS A 115 -9.42 -0.08 -8.50
N LEU A 116 -9.12 0.98 -7.77
CA LEU A 116 -7.76 1.48 -7.61
C LEU A 116 -7.22 1.12 -6.21
N ALA A 117 -6.07 0.47 -6.16
CA ALA A 117 -5.37 0.16 -4.92
C ALA A 117 -4.03 0.92 -4.88
N ILE A 118 -4.00 1.99 -4.10
CA ILE A 118 -2.76 2.71 -3.75
C ILE A 118 -2.27 2.16 -2.42
N GLY A 119 -1.03 1.67 -2.40
CA GLY A 119 -0.47 1.03 -1.22
C GLY A 119 -0.31 1.97 -0.03
N ALA A 120 -0.40 1.41 1.18
CA ALA A 120 -0.09 2.11 2.44
C ALA A 120 1.38 2.57 2.55
N ARG A 121 2.22 2.18 1.59
CA ARG A 121 3.64 2.54 1.49
C ARG A 121 3.88 3.90 0.83
N LEU A 122 2.84 4.50 0.24
CA LEU A 122 2.94 5.83 -0.35
C LEU A 122 3.27 6.84 0.75
N ASN A 123 4.45 7.45 0.65
CA ASN A 123 4.98 8.34 1.68
C ASN A 123 5.32 9.74 1.15
N ARG A 124 5.48 9.89 -0.16
CA ARG A 124 5.91 11.16 -0.76
C ARG A 124 5.23 11.39 -2.10
N VAL A 125 4.45 12.46 -2.17
CA VAL A 125 3.80 12.93 -3.39
C VAL A 125 4.10 14.41 -3.58
N SER A 126 4.59 14.77 -4.77
CA SER A 126 4.88 16.15 -5.15
C SER A 126 4.38 16.40 -6.56
N THR A 127 3.88 17.62 -6.78
CA THR A 127 3.57 18.15 -8.11
C THR A 127 3.86 19.64 -8.16
N GLN A 128 4.12 20.19 -9.35
CA GLN A 128 4.16 21.64 -9.56
C GLN A 128 2.78 22.19 -9.96
N ALA A 129 1.79 21.32 -10.18
CA ALA A 129 0.42 21.73 -10.45
C ALA A 129 -0.26 22.32 -9.21
N ASN A 130 -1.15 23.29 -9.40
CA ASN A 130 -1.95 23.88 -8.31
C ASN A 130 -2.92 22.86 -7.66
N ILE A 131 -3.18 21.74 -8.32
CA ILE A 131 -4.03 20.66 -7.80
C ILE A 131 -3.17 19.41 -7.67
N CYS A 132 -3.12 18.82 -6.47
CA CYS A 132 -2.33 17.62 -6.22
C CYS A 132 -3.05 16.36 -6.73
N TYR A 133 -4.35 16.28 -6.46
CA TYR A 133 -5.21 15.14 -6.79
C TYR A 133 -6.48 15.61 -7.48
N TRP A 134 -6.80 15.03 -8.64
CA TRP A 134 -7.99 15.38 -9.42
C TRP A 134 -8.89 14.16 -9.58
N PHE A 135 -10.06 14.17 -8.93
CA PHE A 135 -11.07 13.11 -8.98
C PHE A 135 -12.44 13.67 -9.44
N THR A 136 -12.88 13.34 -10.66
CA THR A 136 -14.13 13.90 -11.24
C THR A 136 -14.91 12.83 -12.00
N ASN A 137 -16.24 12.87 -11.95
CA ASN A 137 -17.12 11.99 -12.71
C ASN A 137 -16.81 10.48 -12.59
N ASN A 138 -16.29 10.01 -11.45
CA ASN A 138 -16.08 8.58 -11.22
C ASN A 138 -17.33 7.97 -10.56
N TRP A 139 -17.79 6.85 -11.11
CA TRP A 139 -18.91 6.08 -10.58
C TRP A 139 -18.49 4.64 -10.27
N PRO A 140 -18.79 4.08 -9.10
CA PRO A 140 -19.22 4.83 -7.95
C PRO A 140 -18.12 5.77 -7.44
N ALA A 141 -18.56 6.80 -6.74
CA ALA A 141 -17.74 7.83 -6.13
C ALA A 141 -17.00 7.35 -4.86
N TYR A 142 -16.35 6.19 -4.89
CA TYR A 142 -15.77 5.58 -3.69
C TYR A 142 -14.27 5.80 -3.60
N MET A 143 -13.87 6.52 -2.55
CA MET A 143 -12.52 6.52 -1.99
C MET A 143 -12.67 6.18 -0.52
N THR A 144 -11.89 5.20 -0.02
CA THR A 144 -11.96 4.86 1.40
C THR A 144 -11.30 5.94 2.23
N GLU A 145 -11.71 6.08 3.50
CA GLU A 145 -11.07 7.00 4.45
C GLU A 145 -9.55 6.73 4.57
N SER A 146 -9.16 5.44 4.56
CA SER A 146 -7.76 5.04 4.60
C SER A 146 -6.97 5.49 3.37
N GLN A 147 -7.56 5.43 2.17
CA GLN A 147 -6.95 5.94 0.94
C GLN A 147 -6.82 7.46 0.98
N HIS A 148 -7.88 8.16 1.39
CA HIS A 148 -7.85 9.60 1.54
C HIS A 148 -6.76 10.05 2.53
N TYR A 149 -6.69 9.42 3.71
CA TYR A 149 -5.65 9.68 4.71
C TYR A 149 -4.25 9.39 4.17
N THR A 150 -4.06 8.29 3.44
CA THR A 150 -2.77 7.94 2.84
C THR A 150 -2.32 9.01 1.84
N LEU A 151 -3.20 9.45 0.94
CA LEU A 151 -2.92 10.52 -0.01
C LEU A 151 -2.62 11.85 0.70
N HIS A 152 -3.44 12.21 1.69
CA HIS A 152 -3.25 13.43 2.46
C HIS A 152 -1.90 13.44 3.18
N LYS A 153 -1.52 12.32 3.79
CA LYS A 153 -0.25 12.19 4.53
C LYS A 153 0.97 12.14 3.61
N ALA A 154 0.83 11.58 2.42
CA ALA A 154 1.95 11.43 1.49
C ALA A 154 2.31 12.73 0.78
N ALA A 155 1.36 13.67 0.63
CA ALA A 155 1.65 14.96 0.02
C ALA A 155 2.76 15.72 0.78
N ILE A 156 3.74 16.26 0.05
CA ILE A 156 4.81 17.09 0.63
C ILE A 156 4.21 18.38 1.24
N ASP A 157 3.16 18.90 0.60
CA ASP A 157 2.46 20.08 1.10
C ASP A 157 1.59 19.71 2.29
N LYS A 158 1.64 20.53 3.34
CA LYS A 158 0.85 20.32 4.57
C LYS A 158 -0.67 20.33 4.34
N ARG A 159 -1.13 20.77 3.16
CA ARG A 159 -2.54 20.83 2.74
C ARG A 159 -2.65 20.54 1.23
N PRO A 160 -2.65 19.27 0.81
CA PRO A 160 -2.84 18.95 -0.60
C PRO A 160 -4.21 19.41 -1.09
N ILE A 161 -4.25 20.03 -2.27
CA ILE A 161 -5.48 20.45 -2.91
C ILE A 161 -6.08 19.24 -3.64
N PHE A 162 -7.24 18.78 -3.15
CA PHE A 162 -8.07 17.77 -3.79
C PHE A 162 -9.15 18.47 -4.61
N PHE A 163 -9.12 18.31 -5.93
CA PHE A 163 -10.26 18.63 -6.77
C PHE A 163 -11.17 17.41 -6.84
N THR A 164 -12.20 17.37 -6.01
CA THR A 164 -13.19 16.28 -5.99
C THR A 164 -14.59 16.85 -6.20
N GLN A 165 -15.34 16.28 -7.14
CA GLN A 165 -16.78 16.57 -7.30
C GLN A 165 -17.64 15.76 -6.33
N ASN A 166 -17.06 14.72 -5.74
CA ASN A 166 -17.79 13.80 -4.88
C ASN A 166 -17.48 14.12 -3.42
N HIS A 167 -18.54 14.22 -2.62
CA HIS A 167 -18.42 14.20 -1.17
C HIS A 167 -17.80 12.87 -0.77
N PHE A 168 -16.68 12.89 -0.05
CA PHE A 168 -16.13 11.69 0.55
C PHE A 168 -17.26 11.03 1.35
N LEU A 169 -17.58 9.77 1.05
CA LEU A 169 -18.32 8.94 1.97
C LEU A 169 -17.37 8.56 3.11
N THR A 170 -16.95 9.55 3.89
CA THR A 170 -16.48 9.30 5.24
C THR A 170 -17.72 8.91 6.02
N GLY A 171 -18.04 7.62 6.03
CA GLY A 171 -18.81 7.08 7.12
C GLY A 171 -18.00 7.35 8.38
N THR A 172 -18.57 8.04 9.37
CA THR A 172 -17.92 8.13 10.67
C THR A 172 -17.70 6.69 11.14
N CYS A 173 -16.45 6.26 11.27
CA CYS A 173 -16.20 5.04 12.00
C CYS A 173 -16.85 5.25 13.38
N PRO A 174 -17.78 4.39 13.82
CA PRO A 174 -18.42 4.57 15.11
C PRO A 174 -17.31 4.56 16.16
N GLU A 175 -16.99 5.75 16.67
CA GLU A 175 -15.87 5.99 17.58
C GLU A 175 -15.96 5.06 18.80
N MET A 176 -17.20 4.76 19.18
CA MET A 176 -17.56 3.78 20.21
C MET A 176 -17.07 2.36 19.90
N SER A 177 -17.21 1.86 18.68
CA SER A 177 -16.74 0.52 18.32
C SER A 177 -15.23 0.42 18.37
N TYR A 178 -14.50 1.44 17.89
CA TYR A 178 -13.05 1.46 17.95
C TYR A 178 -12.53 1.56 19.39
N LYS A 179 -13.10 2.46 20.20
CA LYS A 179 -12.80 2.59 21.64
C LYS A 179 -13.08 1.30 22.39
N PHE A 180 -14.21 0.63 22.09
CA PHE A 180 -14.57 -0.63 22.72
C PHE A 180 -13.55 -1.74 22.42
N TRP A 181 -13.17 -1.93 21.16
CA TRP A 181 -12.21 -2.96 20.77
C TRP A 181 -10.81 -2.70 21.33
N THR A 182 -10.34 -1.45 21.31
CA THR A 182 -9.04 -1.08 21.88
C THR A 182 -8.98 -1.30 23.39
N ILE A 183 -10.02 -0.93 24.15
CA ILE A 183 -10.12 -1.20 25.60
C ILE A 183 -10.15 -2.70 25.87
N SER A 184 -10.94 -3.45 25.09
CA SER A 184 -11.06 -4.91 25.25
C SER A 184 -9.73 -5.62 25.02
N PHE A 185 -9.00 -5.24 23.97
CA PHE A 185 -7.66 -5.78 23.69
C PHE A 185 -6.64 -5.40 24.76
N ALA A 186 -6.62 -4.13 25.18
CA ALA A 186 -5.71 -3.67 26.23
C ALA A 186 -5.94 -4.40 27.56
N SER A 187 -7.21 -4.62 27.94
CA SER A 187 -7.59 -5.38 29.13
C SER A 187 -7.14 -6.84 29.06
N MET A 188 -7.37 -7.52 27.92
CA MET A 188 -6.89 -8.90 27.73
C MET A 188 -5.37 -9.00 27.83
N CYS A 189 -4.63 -8.09 27.18
CA CYS A 189 -3.17 -8.06 27.27
C CYS A 189 -2.68 -7.81 28.70
N PHE A 190 -3.36 -6.95 29.46
CA PHE A 190 -3.02 -6.67 30.86
C PHE A 190 -3.23 -7.89 31.76
N VAL A 191 -4.38 -8.57 31.66
CA VAL A 191 -4.67 -9.79 32.43
C VAL A 191 -3.69 -10.92 32.09
N ALA A 192 -3.41 -11.13 30.80
CA ALA A 192 -2.43 -12.11 30.35
C ALA A 192 -1.03 -11.83 30.94
N SER A 193 -0.63 -10.54 30.99
CA SER A 193 0.65 -10.13 31.58
C SER A 193 0.70 -10.43 33.08
N LEU A 194 -0.37 -10.16 33.84
CA LEU A 194 -0.45 -10.49 35.27
C LEU A 194 -0.38 -11.99 35.54
N LEU A 195 -1.05 -12.81 34.73
CA LEU A 195 -0.99 -14.27 34.84
C LEU A 195 0.42 -14.79 34.57
N LEU A 196 1.09 -14.29 33.52
CA LEU A 196 2.47 -14.67 33.20
C LEU A 196 3.44 -14.27 34.32
N ILE A 197 3.28 -13.08 34.90
CA ILE A 197 4.07 -12.64 36.07
C ILE A 197 3.79 -13.59 37.25
N GLY A 198 2.54 -13.89 37.54
CA GLY A 198 2.15 -14.82 38.61
C GLY A 198 2.78 -16.20 38.45
N VAL A 199 2.71 -16.78 37.25
CA VAL A 199 3.35 -18.07 36.94
C VAL A 199 4.87 -17.99 37.08
N SER A 200 5.50 -16.88 36.68
CA SER A 200 6.96 -16.71 36.81
C SER A 200 7.42 -16.61 38.26
N CYS A 201 6.63 -15.95 39.12
CA CYS A 201 6.94 -15.76 40.54
C CYS A 201 6.64 -17.01 41.37
N TYR A 202 5.53 -17.71 41.10
CA TYR A 202 5.09 -18.89 41.87
C TYR A 202 5.57 -20.22 41.29
N GLY A 203 5.91 -20.26 40.00
CA GLY A 203 6.37 -21.48 39.31
C GLY A 203 7.85 -21.81 39.52
N ARG A 204 8.59 -21.05 40.34
CA ARG A 204 9.98 -21.39 40.66
C ARG A 204 9.98 -22.57 41.66
N PRO A 205 10.37 -23.79 41.25
CA PRO A 205 10.43 -24.92 42.17
C PRO A 205 11.43 -24.56 43.27
N GLN A 206 10.98 -24.57 44.53
CA GLN A 206 11.88 -24.44 45.67
C GLN A 206 12.95 -25.52 45.54
N GLY A 207 14.21 -25.09 45.43
CA GLY A 207 15.34 -25.97 45.18
C GLY A 207 15.30 -27.16 46.14
N ARG A 208 15.25 -28.37 45.59
CA ARG A 208 15.47 -29.60 46.34
C ARG A 208 16.79 -29.43 47.10
N LYS A 209 16.73 -29.42 48.43
CA LYS A 209 17.92 -29.49 49.28
C LYS A 209 18.65 -30.78 48.90
N ILE A 210 19.79 -30.65 48.21
CA ILE A 210 20.71 -31.75 47.95
C ILE A 210 21.27 -32.14 49.31
N LYS A 211 20.85 -33.30 49.84
CA LYS A 211 21.53 -33.92 50.97
C LYS A 211 22.86 -34.45 50.45
N VAL A 212 23.94 -33.77 50.82
CA VAL A 212 25.30 -34.29 50.67
C VAL A 212 25.50 -35.28 51.82
N SER A 213 25.66 -36.56 51.46
CA SER A 213 26.10 -37.64 52.33
C SER A 213 27.62 -37.63 52.47
#